data_AF-A0AAN8IKV9-F1
#
_entry.id   AF-A0AAN8IKV9-F1
#
_cell.length_a   1.000
_cell.length_b   1.000
_cell.length_c   1.000
_cell.angle_alpha   90.00
_cell.angle_beta   90.00
_cell.angle_gamma   90.00
#
_symmetry.space_group_name_H-M   'P 1'
#
loop_
_entity.id
_entity.type
_entity.pdbx_description
1 polymer ?
#
loop_
_entity_poly.entity_id
_entity_poly.type
_entity_poly.pdbx_seq_one_letter_code
_entity_poly.pdbx_strand_id
1 'polypeptide(L)' 'EIIQGYAVALNVGITFEQLIDTIAIHPCTSEEFIKMHITKRSGLSPKVQGCCG' A
#
# COMPACT_ATOMS: atom_id res chain seq x y z
N GLU A 1 -5.25 11.37 9.52
CA GLU A 1 -5.08 10.06 10.19
C GLU A 1 -4.14 9.16 9.40
N ILE A 2 -4.56 8.57 8.28
CA ILE A 2 -3.76 7.61 7.50
C ILE A 2 -2.38 8.16 7.07
N ILE A 3 -2.35 9.35 6.48
CA ILE A 3 -1.11 9.92 5.87
C ILE A 3 -0.02 10.27 6.90
N GLN A 4 -0.38 10.52 8.16
CA GLN A 4 0.57 11.04 9.15
C GLN A 4 1.74 10.07 9.40
N GLY A 5 1.47 8.77 9.50
CA GLY A 5 2.51 7.75 9.65
C GLY A 5 3.39 7.61 8.41
N TYR A 6 2.78 7.64 7.22
CA TYR A 6 3.52 7.58 5.95
C TYR A 6 4.43 8.81 5.73
N ALA A 7 4.01 10.00 6.17
CA ALA A 7 4.84 11.20 6.09
C ALA A 7 6.15 11.05 6.89
N VAL A 8 6.09 10.41 8.06
CA VAL A 8 7.30 10.11 8.85
C VAL A 8 8.16 9.07 8.14
N ALA A 9 7.56 8.01 7.60
CA ALA A 9 8.28 6.97 6.85
C ALA A 9 8.99 7.53 5.61
N LEU A 10 8.33 8.43 4.86
CA LEU A 10 8.92 9.14 3.74
C LEU A 10 10.07 10.04 4.17
N ASN A 11 9.93 10.74 5.31
CA ASN A 11 10.99 11.60 5.84
C ASN A 11 12.26 10.82 6.23
N VAL A 12 12.14 9.54 6.60
CA VAL A 12 13.28 8.66 6.89
C VAL A 12 13.72 7.80 5.70
N GLY A 13 13.15 8.02 4.51
CA GLY A 13 13.59 7.40 3.27
C GLY A 13 13.10 5.96 3.05
N ILE A 14 11.88 5.62 3.46
CA ILE A 14 11.27 4.32 3.19
C ILE A 14 11.30 3.97 1.69
N THR A 15 11.68 2.74 1.35
CA THR A 15 11.59 2.21 -0.02
C THR A 15 10.24 1.53 -0.28
N PHE A 16 9.89 1.36 -1.56
CA PHE A 16 8.68 0.63 -1.91
C PHE A 16 8.70 -0.83 -1.42
N GLU A 17 9.87 -1.49 -1.48
CA GLU A 17 10.07 -2.85 -0.95
C GLU A 17 9.77 -2.90 0.56
N GLN A 18 10.31 -1.96 1.34
CA GLN A 18 10.03 -1.86 2.77
C GLN A 18 8.55 -1.58 3.07
N LEU A 19 7.88 -0.81 2.21
CA LEU A 19 6.45 -0.53 2.36
C LEU A 19 5.61 -1.81 2.17
N ILE A 20 5.85 -2.59 1.12
CA ILE A 20 5.06 -3.79 0.82
C ILE A 20 5.40 -4.98 1.73
N ASP A 21 6.61 -5.00 2.32
CA ASP A 21 7.01 -6.00 3.32
C ASP A 21 6.38 -5.75 4.71
N THR A 22 5.68 -4.62 4.90
CA THR A 22 5.03 -4.29 6.18
C THR A 22 3.75 -5.11 6.38
N ILE A 23 3.57 -5.69 7.56
CA ILE A 23 2.32 -6.39 7.94
C ILE A 23 1.21 -5.34 8.19
N ALA A 24 0.09 -5.49 7.48
CA ALA A 24 -1.07 -4.62 7.66
C ALA A 24 -1.86 -4.90 8.95
N ILE A 25 -2.53 -3.85 9.43
CA ILE A 25 -3.62 -3.96 10.40
C ILE A 25 -4.92 -4.19 9.62
N HIS A 26 -5.63 -5.29 9.91
CA HIS A 26 -6.88 -5.65 9.25
C HIS A 26 -8.06 -5.70 10.25
N PRO A 27 -9.26 -5.19 9.90
CA PRO A 27 -9.60 -4.44 8.68
C PRO A 27 -9.28 -2.94 8.82
N CYS A 28 -8.61 -2.34 7.84
CA CYS A 28 -8.31 -0.91 7.87
C CYS A 28 -8.11 -0.33 6.47
N THR A 29 -8.64 0.87 6.18
CA THR A 29 -8.40 1.59 4.92
C THR A 29 -6.91 1.76 4.57
N SER A 30 -6.04 1.83 5.58
CA SER A 30 -4.59 1.99 5.40
C SER A 30 -3.91 0.74 4.84
N GLU A 31 -4.51 -0.44 4.96
CA GLU A 31 -3.91 -1.70 4.51
C GLU A 31 -3.74 -1.78 2.99
N GLU A 32 -4.51 -1.00 2.22
CA GLU A 32 -4.45 -1.02 0.75
C GLU A 32 -3.12 -0.49 0.20
N PHE A 33 -2.38 0.31 0.98
CA PHE A 33 -1.05 0.80 0.56
C PHE A 33 0.00 -0.33 0.48
N ILE A 34 -0.09 -1.35 1.33
CA ILE A 34 0.85 -2.48 1.32
C ILE A 34 0.51 -3.51 0.23
N LYS A 35 -0.73 -3.51 -0.28
CA LYS A 35 -1.22 -4.44 -1.31
C LYS A 35 -0.94 -3.98 -2.75
N MET A 36 -0.30 -2.82 -2.93
CA MET A 36 -0.02 -2.25 -4.24
C MET A 36 0.95 -3.12 -5.04
N HIS A 37 0.45 -3.76 -6.10
CA HIS A 37 1.27 -4.56 -7.04
C HIS A 37 1.03 -4.19 -8.51
N ILE A 38 -0.08 -3.50 -8.81
CA ILE A 38 -0.41 -3.04 -10.18
C ILE A 38 0.23 -1.69 -10.43
N THR A 39 1.11 -1.61 -11.44
CA THR A 39 1.71 -0.35 -11.88
C THR A 39 0.91 0.26 -13.03
N LYS A 40 0.90 1.59 -13.13
CA LYS A 40 0.26 2.27 -14.28
C LYS A 40 0.84 1.83 -15.64
N ARG A 41 2.14 1.53 -15.68
CA ARG A 41 2.86 1.12 -16.90
C ARG A 41 2.37 -0.23 -17.44
N SER A 42 1.87 -1.12 -16.59
CA SER A 42 1.41 -2.44 -17.03
C SER A 42 0.10 -2.39 -17.81
N GLY A 43 -0.66 -1.28 -17.74
CA GLY A 43 -1.98 -1.17 -18.36
C GLY A 43 -3.07 -2.05 -17.73
N LEU A 44 -2.75 -2.78 -16.65
CA LEU A 44 -3.72 -3.59 -15.93
C LEU A 44 -4.71 -2.70 -15.15
N SER A 45 -5.94 -3.17 -15.00
CA SER A 45 -6.98 -2.46 -14.25
C SER A 45 -6.65 -2.41 -12.76
N PRO A 46 -6.66 -1.23 -12.10
CA PRO A 46 -6.45 -1.11 -10.67
C PRO A 46 -7.70 -1.41 -9.83
N LYS A 47 -8.82 -1.79 -10.47
CA LYS A 47 -10.06 -2.09 -9.75
C LYS A 47 -9.86 -3.35 -8.91
N VAL A 48 -10.00 -3.20 -7.58
CA VAL A 48 -10.03 -4.34 -6.66
C VAL A 48 -11.10 -5.34 -7.10
N GLN A 49 -10.67 -6.58 -7.35
CA GLN A 49 -11.59 -7.71 -7.50
C GLN A 49 -12.14 -8.05 -6.11
N GLY A 50 -13.41 -8.45 -6.03
CA GLY A 50 -14.22 -8.50 -4.79
C GLY A 50 -13.60 -9.24 -3.60
N CYS A 51 -14.16 -10.38 -3.19
CA CYS A 51 -13.63 -11.14 -2.04
C CYS A 51 -12.31 -11.83 -2.43
N CYS A 52 -11.19 -11.12 -2.30
CA CYS A 52 -9.85 -11.66 -2.49
C CYS A 52 -9.06 -11.46 -1.19
N GLY A 53 -8.65 -12.59 -0.60
CA GLY A 53 -7.65 -12.64 0.48
C GLY A 53 -6.25 -12.75 -0.11
#